data_AF-A0A5C6Q9S0-F1
#
_entry.id   AF-A0A5C6Q9S0-F1
#
_cell.length_a   1.000
_cell.length_b   1.000
_cell.length_c   1.000
_cell.angle_alpha   90.00
_cell.angle_beta   90.00
_cell.angle_gamma   90.00
#
_symmetry.space_group_name_H-M   'P 1'
#
loop_
_entity.id
_entity.type
_entity.pdbx_description
1 polymer ?
#
loop_
_entity_poly.entity_id
_entity_poly.type
_entity_poly.pdbx_seq_one_letter_code
_entity_poly.pdbx_strand_id
1 'polypeptide(L)'
;MSLTYSAYSHKDSIHCAIAYSSELCQIEDWLSVLTKTYAQHPSNGLAKVISYYLTRLIKHDDFTAFASQPCHYFTMLKFWQQQIA
;
A
#
# COMPACT_ATOMS: atom_id res chain seq x y z
N MET A 1 -25.31 5.21 -14.58
CA MET A 1 -24.35 4.78 -13.54
C MET A 1 -22.96 4.84 -14.14
N SER A 2 -22.21 5.89 -13.86
CA SER A 2 -20.82 6.03 -14.28
C SER A 2 -20.09 6.71 -13.13
N LEU A 3 -19.30 5.94 -12.37
CA LEU A 3 -18.40 6.49 -11.36
C LEU A 3 -17.07 6.76 -12.05
N THR A 4 -16.84 8.02 -12.42
CA THR A 4 -15.54 8.50 -12.87
C THR A 4 -14.65 8.69 -11.64
N TYR A 5 -13.70 7.77 -11.45
CA TYR A 5 -12.65 7.89 -10.45
C TYR A 5 -11.76 9.08 -10.86
N SER A 6 -11.88 10.19 -10.14
CA SER A 6 -11.18 11.44 -10.45
C SER A 6 -9.67 11.26 -10.29
N ALA A 7 -8.96 11.69 -11.33
CA ALA A 7 -7.52 11.70 -11.45
C ALA A 7 -6.85 12.60 -10.40
N TYR A 8 -5.70 12.14 -9.91
CA TYR A 8 -4.47 12.89 -9.64
C TYR A 8 -4.62 14.42 -9.60
N SER A 9 -4.58 15.00 -8.39
CA SER A 9 -4.17 16.39 -8.21
C SER A 9 -3.68 16.63 -6.78
N HIS A 10 -2.38 16.42 -6.54
CA HIS A 10 -1.57 17.26 -5.64
C HIS A 10 -0.08 16.90 -5.75
N LYS A 11 0.57 17.30 -6.85
CA LYS A 11 2.02 17.56 -6.84
C LYS A 11 2.19 19.02 -6.42
N ASP A 12 3.20 19.28 -5.59
CA ASP A 12 3.77 20.60 -5.22
C ASP A 12 3.62 21.07 -3.76
N SER A 13 4.02 20.23 -2.78
CA SER A 13 4.50 20.72 -1.49
C SER A 13 5.81 20.00 -1.11
N ILE A 14 6.90 20.62 -1.57
CA ILE A 14 8.17 20.01 -1.96
C ILE A 14 9.25 20.42 -0.94
N HIS A 15 10.01 19.44 -0.46
CA HIS A 15 11.37 19.47 0.11
C HIS A 15 11.66 19.40 1.63
N CYS A 16 10.73 19.67 2.55
CA CYS A 16 11.01 19.53 3.99
C CYS A 16 10.26 18.38 4.71
N ALA A 17 9.18 17.84 4.12
CA ALA A 17 8.48 16.63 4.58
C ALA A 17 8.99 15.32 3.92
N ILE A 18 10.05 15.45 3.10
CA ILE A 18 10.43 14.46 2.08
C ILE A 18 11.18 13.25 2.65
N ALA A 19 11.81 13.35 3.82
CA ALA A 19 12.58 12.20 4.35
C ALA A 19 11.67 11.09 4.92
N TYR A 20 10.71 11.43 5.78
CA TYR A 20 9.82 10.48 6.46
C TYR A 20 8.75 9.87 5.55
N SER A 21 8.19 10.68 4.64
CA SER A 21 7.21 10.20 3.66
C SER A 21 7.83 9.30 2.58
N SER A 22 9.15 9.37 2.37
CA SER A 22 9.78 8.61 1.29
C SER A 22 9.68 7.09 1.48
N GLU A 23 9.87 6.57 2.70
CA GLU A 23 9.84 5.11 2.93
C GLU A 23 8.42 4.56 2.82
N LEU A 24 7.44 5.21 3.46
CA LEU A 24 6.04 4.78 3.40
C LEU A 24 5.47 4.87 1.98
N CYS A 25 5.77 5.97 1.25
CA CYS A 25 5.42 6.10 -0.16
C CYS A 25 6.08 5.01 -1.01
N GLN A 26 7.37 4.72 -0.80
CA GLN A 26 8.06 3.65 -1.52
C GLN A 26 7.43 2.29 -1.25
N ILE A 27 7.05 1.99 0.00
CA ILE A 27 6.36 0.75 0.35
C ILE A 27 4.98 0.68 -0.33
N GLU A 28 4.23 1.78 -0.35
CA GLU A 28 2.92 1.84 -1.03
C GLU A 28 3.06 1.65 -2.55
N ASP A 29 4.04 2.29 -3.18
CA ASP A 29 4.38 2.10 -4.59
C ASP A 29 4.76 0.65 -4.88
N TRP A 30 5.56 0.03 -4.00
CA TRP A 30 5.93 -1.38 -4.13
C TRP A 30 4.73 -2.32 -3.96
N LEU A 31 3.84 -2.03 -3.01
CA LEU A 31 2.58 -2.75 -2.88
C LEU A 31 1.73 -2.64 -4.16
N SER A 32 1.68 -1.46 -4.80
CA SER A 32 1.00 -1.30 -6.09
C SER A 32 1.57 -2.21 -7.18
N VAL A 33 2.90 -2.31 -7.29
CA VAL A 33 3.55 -3.21 -8.26
C VAL A 33 3.25 -4.68 -7.92
N LEU A 34 3.46 -5.08 -6.67
CA LEU A 34 3.30 -6.48 -6.24
C LEU A 34 1.86 -6.98 -6.41
N THR A 35 0.86 -6.16 -6.07
CA THR A 35 -0.55 -6.51 -6.24
C THR A 35 -0.95 -6.63 -7.71
N LYS A 36 -0.44 -5.75 -8.59
CA LYS A 36 -0.61 -5.88 -10.05
C LYS A 36 0.05 -7.13 -10.59
N THR A 37 1.28 -7.44 -10.14
CA THR A 37 1.97 -8.67 -10.53
C THR A 37 1.19 -9.91 -10.08
N TYR A 38 0.63 -9.90 -8.86
CA TYR A 38 -0.17 -11.01 -8.35
C TYR A 38 -1.44 -11.22 -9.17
N ALA A 39 -2.11 -10.15 -9.60
CA ALA A 39 -3.30 -10.25 -10.44
C ALA A 39 -3.03 -10.99 -11.77
N GLN A 40 -1.81 -10.89 -12.29
CA GLN A 40 -1.40 -11.57 -13.52
C GLN A 40 -0.81 -12.97 -13.26
N HIS A 41 -0.06 -13.11 -12.15
CA HIS A 41 0.66 -14.33 -11.79
C HIS A 41 0.44 -14.65 -10.30
N PRO A 42 -0.74 -15.19 -9.94
CA PRO A 42 -1.05 -15.51 -8.55
C PRO A 42 -0.06 -16.53 -8.02
N SER A 43 0.57 -16.22 -6.88
CA SER A 43 1.44 -17.17 -6.20
C SER A 43 1.44 -16.96 -4.70
N ASN A 44 1.51 -18.07 -3.96
CA ASN A 44 1.59 -18.05 -2.50
C ASN A 44 2.81 -17.25 -2.02
N GLY A 45 3.96 -17.38 -2.72
CA GLY A 45 5.16 -16.60 -2.44
C GLY A 45 4.93 -15.10 -2.54
N LEU A 46 4.25 -14.64 -3.60
CA LEU A 46 3.95 -13.23 -3.79
C LEU A 46 2.91 -12.72 -2.78
N ALA A 47 1.92 -13.53 -2.41
CA ALA A 47 0.98 -13.19 -1.33
C ALA A 47 1.68 -13.00 0.03
N LYS A 48 2.69 -13.84 0.34
CA LYS A 48 3.55 -13.69 1.53
C LYS A 48 4.34 -12.38 1.50
N VAL A 49 4.93 -12.04 0.36
CA VAL A 49 5.68 -10.78 0.18
C VAL A 49 4.77 -9.56 0.34
N ILE A 50 3.58 -9.58 -0.24
CA ILE A 50 2.59 -8.50 -0.09
C ILE A 50 2.18 -8.36 1.39
N SER A 51 1.87 -9.47 2.06
CA SER A 51 1.54 -9.48 3.49
C SER A 51 2.67 -8.92 4.36
N TYR A 52 3.93 -9.22 4.02
CA TYR A 52 5.10 -8.68 4.70
C TYR A 52 5.17 -7.15 4.58
N TYR A 53 5.05 -6.60 3.37
CA TYR A 53 5.11 -5.15 3.18
C TYR A 53 3.92 -4.41 3.78
N LEU A 54 2.71 -4.98 3.74
CA LEU A 54 1.55 -4.44 4.45
C LEU A 54 1.77 -4.40 5.96
N THR A 55 2.32 -5.48 6.53
CA THR A 55 2.64 -5.53 7.96
C THR A 55 3.70 -4.49 8.32
N ARG A 56 4.72 -4.30 7.48
CA ARG A 56 5.76 -3.29 7.67
C ARG A 56 5.18 -1.88 7.62
N LEU A 57 4.33 -1.59 6.63
CA LEU A 57 3.67 -0.29 6.47
C LEU A 57 2.83 0.05 7.70
N ILE A 58 1.99 -0.90 8.16
CA ILE A 58 1.07 -0.72 9.29
C ILE A 58 1.82 -0.50 10.62
N LYS A 59 2.97 -1.16 10.80
CA LYS A 59 3.79 -1.08 12.02
C LYS A 59 4.71 0.13 12.06
N HIS A 60 4.77 0.92 11.00
CA HIS A 60 5.61 2.11 10.96
C HIS A 60 5.03 3.17 11.91
N ASP A 61 5.89 3.87 12.65
CA ASP A 61 5.46 4.82 13.69
C ASP A 61 4.57 5.94 13.13
N ASP A 62 4.88 6.41 11.92
CA ASP A 62 4.11 7.46 11.23
C ASP A 62 2.89 6.96 10.43
N PHE A 63 2.55 5.66 10.50
CA PHE A 63 1.51 5.06 9.66
C PHE A 63 0.15 5.76 9.76
N THR A 64 -0.27 6.14 10.97
CA THR A 64 -1.57 6.78 11.21
C THR A 64 -1.65 8.20 10.68
N ALA A 65 -0.51 8.90 10.63
CA ALA A 65 -0.40 10.23 10.03
C ALA A 65 -0.28 10.17 8.50
N PHE A 66 0.35 9.11 7.99
CA PHE A 66 0.52 8.85 6.56
C PHE A 66 -0.77 8.40 5.87
N ALA A 67 -1.46 7.41 6.42
CA ALA A 67 -2.58 6.75 5.76
C ALA A 67 -3.86 7.57 5.91
N SER A 68 -4.42 8.02 4.79
CA SER A 68 -5.73 8.69 4.75
C SER A 68 -6.87 7.78 5.26
N GLN A 69 -6.76 6.47 5.03
CA GLN A 69 -7.73 5.45 5.45
C GLN A 69 -7.01 4.23 6.03
N PRO A 70 -6.53 4.28 7.29
CA PRO A 70 -5.74 3.20 7.90
C PRO A 70 -6.46 1.84 7.90
N CYS A 71 -7.78 1.84 8.08
CA CYS A 71 -8.59 0.62 8.10
C CYS A 71 -8.48 -0.21 6.81
N HIS A 72 -8.30 0.44 5.65
CA HIS A 72 -8.17 -0.26 4.38
C HIS A 72 -6.93 -1.15 4.32
N TYR A 73 -5.82 -0.69 4.88
CA TYR A 73 -4.59 -1.48 4.94
C TYR A 73 -4.72 -2.73 5.83
N PHE A 74 -5.42 -2.62 6.96
CA PHE A 74 -5.73 -3.78 7.81
C PHE A 74 -6.65 -4.79 7.09
N THR A 75 -7.67 -4.30 6.38
CA THR A 75 -8.55 -5.16 5.56
C THR A 75 -7.77 -5.84 4.45
N MET A 76 -6.88 -5.11 3.76
CA MET A 76 -5.98 -5.68 2.77
C MET A 76 -5.09 -6.76 3.38
N LEU A 77 -4.48 -6.52 4.53
CA LEU A 77 -3.63 -7.50 5.21
C LEU A 77 -4.40 -8.79 5.52
N LYS A 78 -5.63 -8.68 6.04
CA LYS A 78 -6.50 -9.82 6.31
C LYS A 78 -6.82 -10.61 5.03
N PHE A 79 -7.12 -9.91 3.94
CA PHE A 79 -7.36 -10.55 2.64
C PHE A 79 -6.12 -11.34 2.17
N TRP A 80 -4.93 -10.73 2.23
CA TRP A 80 -3.71 -11.39 1.76
C TRP A 80 -3.30 -12.59 2.62
N GLN A 81 -3.55 -12.54 3.93
CA GLN A 81 -3.36 -13.69 4.81
C GLN A 81 -4.24 -14.88 4.41
N GLN A 82 -5.44 -14.64 3.88
CA GLN A 82 -6.32 -15.71 3.37
C GLN A 82 -5.80 -16.31 2.04
N GLN A 83 -5.01 -15.57 1.26
CA GLN A 83 -4.40 -16.06 0.01
C GLN A 83 -3.16 -16.95 0.25
N ILE A 84 -2.64 -16.98 1.48
CA ILE A 84 -1.46 -17.78 1.86
C ILE A 84 -1.86 -19.19 2.32
N ALA A 85 -3.13 -19.38 2.69
CA ALA A 85 -3.67 -20.62 3.23
C ALA A 85 -3.86 -21.71 2.17
#